data_AF-A0A1W9KY88-F1
#
_entry.id   AF-A0A1W9KY88-F1
#
_cell.length_a   1.000
_cell.length_b   1.000
_cell.length_c   1.000
_cell.angle_alpha   90.00
_cell.angle_beta   90.00
_cell.angle_gamma   90.00
#
_symmetry.space_group_name_H-M   'P 1'
#
loop_
_entity.id
_entity.type
_entity.pdbx_description
1 polymer ?
#
loop_
_entity_poly.entity_id
_entity_poly.type
_entity_poly.pdbx_seq_one_letter_code
_entity_poly.pdbx_strand_id
1 'polypeptide(L)'
;MTQGSPEWLDYRRTMRNASETAAVLGVSPWCTPYQLWLQKTGRADTKANAAMQRGTDLEPAARAAYETETGTIMQPLVLQDGLYSASLDGMTLEGDLIVEIKCPFKGQDSELWK
;
A
#
# COMPACT_ATOMS: atom_id res chain seq x y z
N MET A 1 7.81 12.16 3.60
CA MET A 1 8.28 10.89 4.19
C MET A 1 8.39 9.85 3.09
N THR A 2 9.28 8.87 3.20
CA THR A 2 9.50 7.87 2.14
C THR A 2 8.79 6.56 2.48
N GLN A 3 8.00 6.01 1.56
CA GLN A 3 7.32 4.74 1.75
C GLN A 3 8.34 3.61 2.02
N GLY A 4 8.05 2.78 3.01
CA GLY A 4 8.95 1.71 3.45
C GLY A 4 10.06 2.12 4.42
N SER A 5 10.23 3.42 4.72
CA SER A 5 11.21 3.85 5.72
C SER A 5 10.74 3.57 7.16
N PRO A 6 11.65 3.47 8.15
CA PRO A 6 11.27 3.34 9.56
C PRO A 6 10.33 4.45 10.04
N GLU A 7 10.56 5.69 9.63
CA GLU A 7 9.72 6.84 9.97
C GLU A 7 8.30 6.69 9.39
N TRP A 8 8.18 6.11 8.20
CA TRP A 8 6.90 5.80 7.59
C TRP A 8 6.17 4.67 8.33
N LEU A 9 6.88 3.65 8.81
CA LEU A 9 6.30 2.58 9.62
C LEU A 9 5.76 3.12 10.96
N ASP A 10 6.52 3.99 11.63
CA ASP A 10 6.11 4.62 12.89
C ASP A 10 4.92 5.56 12.68
N TYR A 11 4.96 6.38 11.63
CA TYR A 11 3.83 7.22 11.23
C TYR A 11 2.57 6.38 10.99
N ARG A 12 2.67 5.28 10.23
CA ARG A 12 1.50 4.45 9.91
C ARG A 12 0.89 3.77 11.13
N ARG A 13 1.66 3.54 12.20
CA ARG A 13 1.12 2.99 13.45
C ARG A 13 0.12 3.94 14.09
N THR A 14 0.25 5.25 13.90
CA THR A 14 -0.64 6.26 14.51
C THR A 14 -1.87 6.59 13.64
N MET A 15 -1.87 6.19 12.37
CA MET A 15 -2.88 6.55 11.37
C MET A 15 -3.86 5.41 11.06
N ARG A 16 -5.05 5.75 10.54
CA ARG A 16 -5.99 4.80 9.93
C ARG A 16 -5.69 4.70 8.44
N ASN A 17 -4.97 3.66 8.02
CA ASN A 17 -4.47 3.60 6.65
C ASN A 17 -5.52 3.00 5.68
N ALA A 18 -5.56 3.49 4.44
CA ALA A 18 -6.47 2.99 3.41
C ALA A 18 -6.39 1.47 3.23
N SER A 19 -5.17 0.91 3.22
CA SER A 19 -4.93 -0.53 3.06
C SER A 19 -5.44 -1.40 4.22
N GLU A 20 -5.77 -0.80 5.37
CA GLU A 20 -6.29 -1.50 6.55
C GLU A 20 -7.82 -1.60 6.56
N THR A 21 -8.50 -0.89 5.65
CA THR A 21 -9.98 -0.80 5.62
C THR A 21 -10.65 -2.17 5.55
N ALA A 22 -10.16 -3.07 4.70
CA ALA A 22 -10.73 -4.42 4.59
C ALA A 22 -10.60 -5.21 5.91
N ALA A 23 -9.50 -5.02 6.65
CA ALA A 23 -9.30 -5.65 7.95
C ALA A 23 -10.21 -5.04 9.02
N VAL A 24 -10.39 -3.71 9.03
CA VAL A 24 -11.36 -3.02 9.91
C VAL A 24 -12.78 -3.52 9.67
N LEU A 25 -13.18 -3.69 8.41
CA LEU A 25 -14.50 -4.17 8.02
C LEU A 25 -14.70 -5.69 8.22
N GLY A 26 -13.65 -6.42 8.60
CA GLY A 26 -13.70 -7.87 8.79
C GLY A 26 -13.86 -8.69 7.50
N VAL A 27 -13.62 -8.07 6.33
CA VAL A 27 -13.70 -8.72 5.01
C VAL A 27 -12.32 -9.04 4.44
N SER A 28 -11.24 -8.60 5.10
CA SER A 28 -9.89 -8.97 4.70
C SER A 28 -9.66 -10.45 5.00
N PRO A 29 -9.26 -11.22 3.98
CA PRO A 29 -8.98 -12.63 4.19
C PRO A 29 -7.59 -12.85 4.84
N TRP A 30 -6.72 -11.83 4.88
CA TRP A 30 -5.34 -11.95 5.41
C TRP A 30 -5.17 -11.40 6.84
N CYS A 31 -6.07 -10.52 7.29
CA CYS A 31 -5.95 -9.85 8.59
C CYS A 31 -7.34 -9.57 9.18
N THR A 32 -7.59 -10.11 10.37
CA THR A 32 -8.82 -9.85 11.13
C THR A 32 -8.77 -8.50 11.86
N PRO A 33 -9.93 -7.93 12.26
CA PRO A 33 -9.96 -6.69 13.05
C PRO A 33 -9.13 -6.79 14.35
N TYR A 34 -9.14 -7.96 15.00
CA TYR A 34 -8.38 -8.19 16.23
C TYR A 34 -6.87 -8.22 15.97
N GLN A 35 -6.41 -8.87 14.89
CA GLN A 35 -5.00 -8.86 14.50
C GLN A 35 -4.52 -7.45 14.16
N LEU A 36 -5.33 -6.66 13.45
CA LEU A 36 -5.01 -5.26 13.19
C LEU A 36 -4.89 -4.45 14.49
N TRP A 37 -5.79 -4.64 15.45
CA TRP A 37 -5.70 -3.99 16.76
C TRP A 37 -4.41 -4.37 17.53
N LEU A 38 -4.01 -5.64 17.50
CA LEU A 38 -2.74 -6.08 18.09
C LEU A 38 -1.54 -5.36 17.44
N GLN A 39 -1.54 -5.23 16.12
CA GLN A 39 -0.49 -4.52 15.37
C GLN A 39 -0.46 -3.02 15.73
N LYS A 40 -1.60 -2.34 15.68
CA LYS A 40 -1.70 -0.90 15.97
C LYS A 40 -1.29 -0.53 17.38
N THR A 41 -1.49 -1.45 18.32
CA THR A 41 -1.15 -1.22 19.73
C THR A 41 0.21 -1.78 20.14
N GLY A 42 1.02 -2.23 19.18
CA GLY A 42 2.38 -2.75 19.43
C GLY A 42 2.43 -4.09 20.16
N ARG A 43 1.32 -4.84 20.18
CA ARG A 43 1.23 -6.17 20.81
C ARG A 43 1.63 -7.31 19.86
N ALA A 44 1.69 -7.02 18.56
CA ALA A 44 2.16 -7.93 17.55
C ALA A 44 2.90 -7.14 16.45
N ASP A 45 3.94 -7.75 15.88
CA ASP A 45 4.62 -7.18 14.72
C ASP A 45 4.09 -7.79 13.41
N THR A 46 3.99 -6.96 12.40
CA THR A 46 3.72 -7.39 11.02
C THR A 46 5.03 -7.88 10.41
N LYS A 47 5.11 -9.18 10.11
CA LYS A 47 6.25 -9.73 9.37
C LYS A 47 5.99 -9.60 7.87
N ALA A 48 6.89 -8.94 7.16
CA ALA A 48 6.88 -8.95 5.70
C ALA A 48 7.05 -10.39 5.19
N ASN A 49 6.15 -10.83 4.32
CA ASN A 49 6.28 -12.10 3.63
C ASN A 49 6.88 -11.88 2.22
N ALA A 50 7.22 -12.96 1.53
CA ALA A 50 7.83 -12.88 0.20
C ALA A 50 6.94 -12.15 -0.83
N ALA A 51 5.61 -12.19 -0.69
CA ALA A 51 4.69 -11.51 -1.60
C ALA A 51 4.70 -10.01 -1.39
N MET A 52 4.73 -9.57 -0.12
CA MET A 52 4.87 -8.17 0.25
C MET A 52 6.20 -7.62 -0.24
N GLN A 53 7.30 -8.35 -0.01
CA GLN A 53 8.63 -7.92 -0.45
C GLN A 53 8.71 -7.79 -1.97
N ARG A 54 8.20 -8.79 -2.71
CA ARG A 54 8.11 -8.72 -4.18
C ARG A 54 7.34 -7.49 -4.66
N GLY A 55 6.23 -7.17 -4.00
CA GLY A 55 5.45 -5.96 -4.28
C GLY A 55 6.31 -4.71 -4.17
N THR A 56 6.95 -4.52 -3.00
CA THR A 56 7.86 -3.41 -2.74
C THR A 56 8.99 -3.31 -3.78
N ASP A 57 9.61 -4.42 -4.14
CA ASP A 57 10.75 -4.45 -5.06
C ASP A 57 10.34 -4.10 -6.50
N LEU A 58 9.13 -4.49 -6.92
CA LEU A 58 8.66 -4.35 -8.30
C LEU A 58 7.82 -3.10 -8.55
N GLU A 59 7.25 -2.48 -7.52
CA GLU A 59 6.41 -1.29 -7.64
C GLU A 59 7.07 -0.15 -8.43
N PRO A 60 8.36 0.22 -8.20
CA PRO A 60 9.00 1.29 -8.98
C PRO A 60 9.12 0.95 -10.47
N ALA A 61 9.45 -0.31 -10.80
CA ALA A 61 9.57 -0.75 -12.19
C ALA A 61 8.21 -0.84 -12.89
N ALA A 62 7.18 -1.31 -12.19
CA ALA A 62 5.82 -1.35 -12.70
C ALA A 62 5.25 0.06 -12.94
N ARG A 63 5.57 1.01 -12.07
CA ARG A 63 5.19 2.42 -12.26
C ARG A 63 5.87 3.02 -13.48
N ALA A 64 7.18 2.84 -13.64
CA ALA A 64 7.91 3.31 -14.82
C ALA A 64 7.37 2.72 -16.13
N ALA A 65 6.93 1.45 -16.10
CA ALA A 65 6.27 0.83 -17.25
C ALA A 65 4.92 1.51 -17.56
N TYR A 66 4.09 1.77 -16.54
CA TYR A 66 2.84 2.53 -16.69
C TYR A 66 3.07 3.94 -17.26
N GLU A 67 4.07 4.66 -16.75
CA GLU A 67 4.44 6.00 -17.24
C GLU A 67 4.87 5.95 -18.72
N THR A 68 5.65 4.93 -19.10
CA THR A 68 6.12 4.74 -20.48
C THR A 68 4.95 4.44 -21.43
N GLU A 69 4.01 3.60 -21.01
CA GLU A 69 2.86 3.20 -21.83
C GLU A 69 1.83 4.31 -22.00
N THR A 70 1.58 5.08 -20.94
CA THR A 70 0.53 6.11 -20.92
C THR A 70 1.03 7.51 -21.22
N GLY A 71 2.34 7.77 -21.13
CA GLY A 71 2.92 9.11 -21.16
C GLY A 71 2.59 9.97 -19.94
N THR A 72 1.98 9.39 -18.89
CA THR A 72 1.57 10.11 -17.68
C THR A 72 2.60 9.92 -16.58
N ILE A 73 3.12 11.01 -16.02
CA ILE A 73 4.12 10.96 -14.94
C ILE A 73 3.43 10.77 -13.58
N MET A 74 3.91 9.82 -12.78
CA MET A 74 3.30 9.37 -11.53
C MET A 74 4.29 9.47 -10.36
N GLN A 75 3.97 10.29 -9.36
CA GLN A 75 4.80 10.47 -8.17
C GLN A 75 4.23 9.70 -6.97
N PRO A 76 5.04 8.90 -6.24
CA PRO A 76 4.58 8.25 -5.02
C PRO A 76 4.33 9.31 -3.94
N LEU A 77 3.22 9.19 -3.22
CA LEU A 77 2.83 10.22 -2.26
C LEU A 77 2.11 9.66 -1.05
N VAL A 78 2.50 10.11 0.14
CA VAL A 78 1.76 9.84 1.37
C VAL A 78 0.84 11.01 1.65
N LEU A 79 -0.46 10.77 1.60
CA LEU A 79 -1.50 11.74 1.91
C LEU A 79 -2.10 11.47 3.29
N GLN A 80 -2.64 12.53 3.89
CA GLN A 80 -3.28 12.51 5.18
C GLN A 80 -4.53 13.40 5.17
N ASP A 81 -5.61 12.90 5.77
CA ASP A 81 -6.78 13.68 6.13
C ASP A 81 -7.20 13.34 7.56
N GLY A 82 -6.94 14.28 8.49
CA GLY A 82 -7.17 14.08 9.91
C GLY A 82 -6.43 12.85 10.45
N LEU A 83 -7.18 11.82 10.84
CA LEU A 83 -6.66 10.54 11.35
C LEU A 83 -6.50 9.48 10.24
N TYR A 84 -6.88 9.77 9.00
CA TYR A 84 -6.81 8.86 7.87
C TYR A 84 -5.56 9.13 7.03
N SER A 85 -4.96 8.09 6.47
CA SER A 85 -3.80 8.20 5.59
C SER A 85 -3.86 7.21 4.44
N ALA A 86 -3.28 7.59 3.31
CA ALA A 86 -3.04 6.72 2.17
C ALA A 86 -1.59 6.89 1.71
N SER A 87 -0.90 5.78 1.42
CA SER A 87 0.38 5.79 0.73
C SER A 87 0.07 5.36 -0.70
N LEU A 88 0.05 6.33 -1.61
CA LEU A 88 -0.29 6.13 -3.01
C LEU A 88 0.94 5.66 -3.77
N ASP A 89 0.76 4.62 -4.59
CA ASP A 89 1.83 4.13 -5.44
C ASP A 89 2.14 5.14 -6.54
N GLY A 90 1.18 5.97 -6.96
CA GLY A 90 1.46 7.14 -7.78
C GLY A 90 0.30 8.13 -7.89
N MET A 91 0.62 9.40 -8.11
CA MET A 91 -0.33 10.49 -8.36
C MET A 91 0.24 11.48 -9.39
N THR A 92 -0.61 12.04 -10.24
CA THR A 92 -0.24 13.14 -11.15
C THR A 92 0.03 14.43 -10.38
N LEU A 93 0.73 15.40 -10.99
CA LEU A 93 1.02 16.69 -10.36
C LEU A 93 -0.26 17.50 -10.10
N GLU A 94 -1.21 17.40 -11.02
CA GLU A 94 -2.53 18.02 -10.97
C GLU A 94 -3.44 17.35 -9.93
N GLY A 95 -3.12 16.12 -9.55
CA GLY A 95 -3.83 15.36 -8.53
C GLY A 95 -5.19 14.80 -8.96
N ASP A 96 -5.44 14.76 -10.26
CA ASP A 96 -6.66 14.25 -10.88
C ASP A 96 -6.63 12.75 -11.18
N LEU A 97 -5.45 12.12 -11.12
CA LEU A 97 -5.26 10.69 -11.33
C LEU A 97 -4.35 10.08 -10.27
N ILE A 98 -4.77 8.94 -9.75
CA ILE A 98 -3.98 8.09 -8.86
C ILE A 98 -3.82 6.68 -9.48
N VAL A 99 -2.74 6.00 -9.12
CA VAL A 99 -2.55 4.58 -9.43
C VAL A 99 -2.27 3.79 -8.17
N GLU A 100 -2.82 2.58 -8.13
CA GLU A 100 -2.52 1.52 -7.17
C GLU A 100 -1.96 0.33 -7.94
N ILE A 101 -0.75 -0.10 -7.61
CA ILE A 101 0.02 -1.10 -8.33
C ILE A 101 0.03 -2.39 -7.51
N LYS A 102 -0.20 -3.52 -8.21
CA LYS A 102 -0.11 -4.86 -7.61
C LYS A 102 0.79 -5.74 -8.47
N CYS A 103 1.78 -6.37 -7.83
CA CYS A 103 2.73 -7.27 -8.48
C CYS A 103 2.60 -8.72 -7.96
N PRO A 104 1.47 -9.42 -8.22
CA PRO A 104 1.24 -10.75 -7.68
C PRO A 104 2.24 -11.79 -8.22
N PHE A 105 2.54 -12.83 -7.42
CA PHE A 105 3.43 -13.93 -7.83
C PHE A 105 2.92 -14.70 -9.06
N LYS A 106 1.61 -14.93 -9.11
CA LYS A 106 0.97 -15.73 -10.16
C LYS A 106 0.58 -14.92 -11.40
N GLY A 107 0.95 -13.62 -11.47
CA GLY A 107 0.55 -12.76 -12.58
C GLY A 107 -0.97 -12.79 -12.78
N GLN A 108 -1.41 -13.10 -13.99
CA GLN A 108 -2.82 -13.15 -14.39
C GLN A 108 -3.63 -14.27 -13.71
N ASP A 109 -2.96 -15.33 -13.25
CA ASP A 109 -3.61 -16.45 -12.56
C ASP A 109 -3.81 -16.19 -11.05
N SER A 110 -3.52 -14.98 -10.59
CA SER A 110 -3.71 -14.57 -9.20
C SER A 110 -5.17 -14.17 -8.96
N GLU A 111 -5.76 -14.57 -7.82
CA GLU A 111 -7.06 -14.02 -7.40
C GLU A 111 -7.04 -12.50 -7.16
N LEU A 112 -5.84 -11.93 -7.02
CA LEU A 112 -5.59 -10.49 -6.93
C LEU A 112 -5.47 -9.80 -8.30
N TRP A 113 -5.48 -10.56 -9.40
CA TRP A 113 -5.57 -10.04 -10.76
C TRP A 113 -7.05 -9.91 -11.13
N LYS A 114 -7.64 -8.76 -10.83
CA LYS A 114 -9.03 -8.42 -11.10
C LYS A 114 -9.12 -7.01 -11.65
#